data_AF-A0A2P4SL59-F1
#
_entry.id   AF-A0A2P4SL59-F1
#
_cell.length_a   1.000
_cell.length_b   1.000
_cell.length_c   1.000
_cell.angle_alpha   90.00
_cell.angle_beta   90.00
_cell.angle_gamma   90.00
#
_symmetry.space_group_name_H-M   'P 1'
#
loop_
_entity.id
_entity.type
_entity.pdbx_description
1 polymer ?
#
loop_
_entity_poly.entity_id
_entity_poly.type
_entity_poly.pdbx_seq_one_letter_code
_entity_poly.pdbx_strand_id
1 'polypeptide(L)'
;ITVKDLPTAYCYSFTDPHIITFDGRLYDNFKTGTFVLYKSTARDFEVHVRQWDCGSLQYPASCNCGFVAKEGSDIIAYDMCSGQLHESQPHLSIISRDTTGSNVRITESYLGRKVTVLFSSGAFIRADVSEWGMSITLRAPSSDYRNTMGLCGTFDGSAENDYHTANGVEIPNNSDALFSFIKEWRIPPGGSLFDKTPASLQSSRKTDFCDCTFEDAGLDTSVHKLKAVSESEFPLSCKDSDNGRFLSLIPGLEVTAGYLSPVDLVKGLKKRSSVHEMDSSTVLQKGGNQTKLHKSSSVNRHVSATSEISSGIEKEGTSSSDIIRISGSYSNLHKSQSVTSRRKRQSYYEYHPVFLFQGLSQRDLEGYRYFFPEDHTTGKDKKFLPSWPTPSGLTESSALRLCQQAIANSSIGRACGGLLGRRMQDAINICVKDLLLKDDLRWAEASLALLENECEKRVLEEINYKQQELQGFVENMLIALKCPSLCSGNGECTEWGCACFQGYGSYDCSILSDQAPEITELENGGLCDIRQYDCTSVRAFGHGFRESSNLKCEIIRLQVGFLV
;
A
#
# COMPACT_ATOMS: atom_id res chain seq x y z
N ILE A 1 16.58 22.48 37.79
CA ILE A 1 16.10 21.22 37.18
C ILE A 1 16.58 21.23 35.74
N THR A 2 17.12 20.13 35.22
CA THR A 2 17.46 19.99 33.78
C THR A 2 16.40 19.11 33.14
N VAL A 3 15.59 19.68 32.24
CA VAL A 3 14.71 18.89 31.37
C VAL A 3 15.57 18.33 30.23
N LYS A 4 15.29 17.09 29.83
CA LYS A 4 15.83 16.48 28.61
C LYS A 4 14.66 15.84 27.88
N ASP A 5 14.46 16.22 26.63
CA ASP A 5 13.44 15.63 25.79
C ASP A 5 13.75 14.16 25.50
N LEU A 6 12.71 13.33 25.54
CA LEU A 6 12.78 11.95 25.10
C LEU A 6 12.42 11.91 23.60
N PRO A 7 13.17 11.18 22.76
CA PRO A 7 12.94 11.15 21.32
C PRO A 7 11.60 10.49 20.98
N THR A 8 11.10 10.72 19.77
CA THR A 8 10.16 9.80 19.10
C THR A 8 10.94 8.98 18.09
N ALA A 9 10.73 7.67 18.03
CA ALA A 9 11.39 6.81 17.05
C ALA A 9 10.45 6.36 15.93
N TYR A 10 11.05 5.89 14.84
CA TYR A 10 10.34 5.36 13.68
C TYR A 10 10.86 3.96 13.37
N CYS A 11 9.94 3.02 13.15
CA CYS A 11 10.22 1.67 12.69
C CYS A 11 9.65 1.49 11.28
N TYR A 12 10.31 0.68 10.46
CA TYR A 12 10.01 0.52 9.04
C TYR A 12 9.96 -0.97 8.71
N SER A 13 9.00 -1.41 7.89
CA SER A 13 8.89 -2.76 7.32
C SER A 13 8.60 -2.61 5.83
N PHE A 14 9.65 -2.64 4.99
CA PHE A 14 9.59 -2.24 3.58
C PHE A 14 9.92 -3.40 2.65
N THR A 15 9.27 -3.41 1.49
CA THR A 15 9.38 -4.46 0.46
C THR A 15 9.10 -5.87 1.02
N ASP A 16 10.07 -6.80 1.06
CA ASP A 16 9.80 -8.23 1.22
C ASP A 16 10.18 -8.96 2.55
N PRO A 17 9.75 -8.45 3.71
CA PRO A 17 10.04 -7.14 4.26
C PRO A 17 11.43 -7.08 4.91
N HIS A 18 12.17 -6.05 4.54
CA HIS A 18 13.29 -5.55 5.33
C HIS A 18 12.76 -4.69 6.48
N ILE A 19 13.09 -5.07 7.70
CA ILE A 19 12.67 -4.39 8.91
C ILE A 19 13.82 -3.56 9.46
N ILE A 20 13.52 -2.30 9.80
CA ILE A 20 14.40 -1.38 10.50
C ILE A 20 13.73 -1.01 11.81
N THR A 21 14.35 -1.38 12.93
CA THR A 21 13.84 -1.16 14.29
C THR A 21 13.84 0.33 14.68
N PHE A 22 13.20 0.65 15.81
CA PHE A 22 13.20 1.99 16.39
C PHE A 22 14.61 2.55 16.67
N ASP A 23 15.53 1.70 17.14
CA ASP A 23 16.94 2.06 17.35
C ASP A 23 17.82 1.85 16.10
N GLY A 24 17.23 1.32 15.03
CA GLY A 24 17.77 1.38 13.67
C GLY A 24 18.60 0.18 13.25
N ARG A 25 18.46 -0.98 13.89
CA ARG A 25 18.94 -2.29 13.42
C ARG A 25 18.19 -2.68 12.15
N LEU A 26 18.92 -3.03 11.08
CA LEU A 26 18.35 -3.54 9.83
C LEU A 26 18.44 -5.07 9.78
N TYR A 27 17.33 -5.74 9.47
CA TYR A 27 17.27 -7.18 9.23
C TYR A 27 16.15 -7.55 8.25
N ASP A 28 16.05 -8.81 7.85
CA ASP A 28 15.07 -9.30 6.87
C ASP A 28 14.11 -10.31 7.51
N ASN A 29 12.80 -10.25 7.20
CA ASN A 29 11.81 -11.23 7.67
C ASN A 29 11.03 -11.89 6.51
N PHE A 30 11.68 -12.78 5.78
CA PHE A 30 11.11 -13.60 4.70
C PHE A 30 10.12 -14.70 5.17
N LYS A 31 9.36 -14.48 6.25
CA LYS A 31 8.40 -15.47 6.78
C LYS A 31 6.97 -15.00 6.54
N THR A 32 6.18 -15.85 5.90
CA THR A 32 4.72 -15.65 5.78
C THR A 32 4.01 -15.90 7.11
N GLY A 33 2.89 -15.21 7.37
CA GLY A 33 2.07 -15.30 8.59
C GLY A 33 1.83 -13.95 9.26
N THR A 34 1.21 -13.98 10.43
CA THR A 34 0.91 -12.80 11.25
C THR A 34 1.94 -12.62 12.36
N PHE A 35 2.41 -11.39 12.57
CA PHE A 35 3.43 -11.05 13.58
C PHE A 35 3.04 -9.81 14.39
N VAL A 36 3.51 -9.74 15.64
CA VAL A 36 3.48 -8.49 16.43
C VAL A 36 4.62 -7.59 15.93
N LEU A 37 4.27 -6.56 15.16
CA LEU A 37 5.25 -5.63 14.63
C LEU A 37 5.72 -4.67 15.74
N TYR A 38 4.78 -4.13 16.51
CA TYR A 38 5.07 -3.22 17.63
C TYR A 38 3.99 -3.34 18.72
N LYS A 39 4.41 -3.48 19.98
CA LYS A 39 3.59 -3.48 21.20
C LYS A 39 4.19 -2.50 22.21
N SER A 40 3.37 -1.76 22.96
CA SER A 40 3.82 -0.97 24.11
C SER A 40 3.64 -1.73 25.43
N THR A 41 4.55 -1.53 26.37
CA THR A 41 4.42 -1.95 27.78
C THR A 41 3.95 -0.83 28.71
N ALA A 42 3.98 0.42 28.25
CA ALA A 42 3.56 1.59 29.04
C ALA A 42 2.05 1.87 28.97
N ARG A 43 1.40 1.42 27.90
CA ARG A 43 -0.01 1.69 27.57
C ARG A 43 -0.60 0.57 26.72
N ASP A 44 -1.93 0.50 26.64
CA ASP A 44 -2.63 -0.50 25.83
C ASP A 44 -2.57 -0.16 24.33
N PHE A 45 -1.41 -0.45 23.71
CA PHE A 45 -1.15 -0.22 22.29
C PHE A 45 -0.43 -1.40 21.64
N GLU A 46 -0.96 -1.90 20.53
CA GLU A 46 -0.42 -3.07 19.82
C GLU A 46 -0.76 -3.05 18.33
N VAL A 47 0.22 -3.41 17.49
CA VAL A 47 0.15 -3.43 16.03
C VAL A 47 0.59 -4.81 15.54
N HIS A 48 -0.32 -5.51 14.87
CA HIS A 48 -0.01 -6.74 14.16
C HIS A 48 0.13 -6.46 12.66
N VAL A 49 1.00 -7.19 11.99
CA VAL A 49 1.18 -7.18 10.53
C VAL A 49 0.95 -8.58 9.97
N ARG A 50 0.28 -8.68 8.83
CA ARG A 50 0.15 -9.92 8.05
C ARG A 50 1.09 -9.90 6.85
N GLN A 51 1.72 -11.03 6.60
CA GLN A 51 2.73 -11.21 5.56
C GLN A 51 2.37 -12.40 4.68
N TRP A 52 1.93 -12.15 3.45
CA TRP A 52 1.61 -13.20 2.46
C TRP A 52 2.84 -13.64 1.66
N ASP A 53 2.76 -14.75 0.91
CA ASP A 53 3.82 -15.13 -0.02
C ASP A 53 3.86 -14.15 -1.22
N CYS A 54 5.05 -13.66 -1.52
CA CYS A 54 5.36 -12.83 -2.69
C CYS A 54 6.75 -13.18 -3.25
N GLY A 55 7.20 -14.42 -3.05
CA GLY A 55 8.46 -14.93 -3.56
C GLY A 55 8.49 -15.02 -5.08
N SER A 56 9.69 -15.19 -5.63
CA SER A 56 9.82 -15.68 -7.01
C SER A 56 9.53 -17.18 -7.05
N LEU A 57 9.40 -17.74 -8.27
CA LEU A 57 9.27 -19.19 -8.49
C LEU A 57 10.49 -20.00 -7.99
N GLN A 58 11.57 -19.34 -7.56
CA GLN A 58 12.82 -19.95 -7.11
C GLN A 58 13.16 -19.62 -5.64
N TYR A 59 12.78 -18.44 -5.14
CA TYR A 59 13.15 -17.96 -3.80
C TYR A 59 11.92 -17.51 -3.02
N PRO A 60 11.58 -18.16 -1.88
CA PRO A 60 10.46 -17.76 -1.06
C PRO A 60 10.80 -16.46 -0.31
N ALA A 61 9.88 -15.51 -0.36
CA ALA A 61 9.92 -14.27 0.38
C ALA A 61 8.47 -13.84 0.67
N SER A 62 8.27 -13.10 1.75
CA SER A 62 6.94 -12.63 2.15
C SER A 62 6.81 -11.13 1.96
N CYS A 63 5.61 -10.59 1.87
CA CYS A 63 5.37 -9.14 1.79
C CYS A 63 4.27 -8.76 2.76
N ASN A 64 4.35 -7.60 3.41
CA ASN A 64 3.22 -7.15 4.22
C ASN A 64 2.01 -6.95 3.31
N CYS A 65 0.85 -7.48 3.69
CA CYS A 65 -0.41 -7.37 2.96
C CYS A 65 -1.53 -6.76 3.80
N GLY A 66 -1.25 -6.43 5.06
CA GLY A 66 -2.18 -5.72 5.92
C GLY A 66 -1.61 -5.47 7.31
N PHE A 67 -2.18 -4.48 8.00
CA PHE A 67 -1.93 -4.23 9.42
C PHE A 67 -3.24 -4.11 10.19
N VAL A 68 -3.19 -4.39 11.49
CA VAL A 68 -4.24 -4.04 12.45
C VAL A 68 -3.59 -3.41 13.67
N ALA A 69 -4.11 -2.28 14.09
CA ALA A 69 -3.59 -1.49 15.20
C ALA A 69 -4.68 -1.22 16.23
N LYS A 70 -4.29 -1.30 17.51
CA LYS A 70 -5.14 -1.08 18.67
C LYS A 70 -4.56 0.02 19.55
N GLU A 71 -5.42 0.91 20.04
CA GLU A 71 -5.14 1.82 21.16
C GLU A 71 -6.36 1.84 22.10
N GLY A 72 -6.24 1.21 23.28
CA GLY A 72 -7.35 1.10 24.24
C GLY A 72 -8.59 0.39 23.66
N SER A 73 -9.63 1.14 23.29
CA SER A 73 -10.84 0.60 22.64
C SER A 73 -10.94 0.91 21.14
N ASP A 74 -10.00 1.71 20.58
CA ASP A 74 -9.87 1.93 19.15
C ASP A 74 -9.13 0.77 18.49
N ILE A 75 -9.73 0.15 17.47
CA ILE A 75 -9.10 -0.92 16.68
C ILE A 75 -9.39 -0.69 15.20
N ILE A 76 -8.35 -0.47 14.41
CA ILE A 76 -8.42 -0.18 12.98
C ILE A 76 -7.55 -1.19 12.22
N ALA A 77 -8.10 -1.81 11.19
CA ALA A 77 -7.40 -2.74 10.31
C ALA A 77 -7.46 -2.27 8.85
N TYR A 78 -6.36 -2.45 8.14
CA TYR A 78 -6.17 -2.12 6.73
C TYR A 78 -5.56 -3.34 6.04
N ASP A 79 -6.31 -3.97 5.13
CA ASP A 79 -6.04 -5.37 4.75
C ASP A 79 -6.35 -5.66 3.27
N MET A 80 -5.39 -6.28 2.58
CA MET A 80 -5.52 -6.85 1.23
C MET A 80 -5.19 -8.36 1.19
N CYS A 81 -4.86 -9.01 2.31
CA CYS A 81 -4.38 -10.39 2.35
C CYS A 81 -5.40 -11.48 1.94
N SER A 82 -6.65 -11.11 1.64
CA SER A 82 -7.75 -12.05 1.30
C SER A 82 -8.03 -12.21 -0.20
N GLY A 83 -7.32 -11.49 -1.06
CA GLY A 83 -7.40 -11.65 -2.53
C GLY A 83 -6.09 -12.17 -3.10
N GLN A 84 -5.91 -12.02 -4.42
CA GLN A 84 -4.67 -12.43 -5.10
C GLN A 84 -3.60 -11.32 -5.04
N LEU A 85 -2.33 -11.72 -5.04
CA LEU A 85 -1.19 -10.84 -5.26
C LEU A 85 -1.35 -10.10 -6.61
N HIS A 86 -0.96 -8.83 -6.70
CA HIS A 86 -1.18 -7.94 -7.85
C HIS A 86 -2.63 -7.58 -8.23
N GLU A 87 -3.65 -8.20 -7.62
CA GLU A 87 -5.07 -7.90 -7.92
C GLU A 87 -5.84 -7.28 -6.74
N SER A 88 -5.38 -7.50 -5.51
CA SER A 88 -6.10 -7.09 -4.31
C SER A 88 -6.03 -5.57 -4.07
N GLN A 89 -7.17 -4.94 -3.80
CA GLN A 89 -7.21 -3.59 -3.23
C GLN A 89 -7.38 -3.68 -1.70
N PRO A 90 -6.63 -2.88 -0.92
CA PRO A 90 -6.73 -2.90 0.54
C PRO A 90 -8.03 -2.27 1.03
N HIS A 91 -8.64 -2.94 2.01
CA HIS A 91 -9.88 -2.53 2.65
C HIS A 91 -9.60 -1.97 4.04
N LEU A 92 -10.00 -0.71 4.29
CA LEU A 92 -9.97 -0.13 5.63
C LEU A 92 -11.22 -0.49 6.43
N SER A 93 -11.05 -0.90 7.68
CA SER A 93 -12.13 -1.26 8.59
C SER A 93 -11.87 -0.75 10.01
N ILE A 94 -12.89 -0.16 10.61
CA ILE A 94 -12.90 0.22 12.03
C ILE A 94 -13.60 -0.92 12.79
N ILE A 95 -12.82 -1.76 13.46
CA ILE A 95 -13.29 -2.95 14.19
C ILE A 95 -13.91 -2.55 15.54
N SER A 96 -13.38 -1.50 16.16
CA SER A 96 -13.90 -0.90 17.40
C SER A 96 -13.47 0.57 17.47
N ARG A 97 -14.24 1.42 18.18
CA ARG A 97 -13.88 2.82 18.42
C ARG A 97 -14.45 3.34 19.75
N ASP A 98 -13.69 4.17 20.46
CA ASP A 98 -14.18 4.91 21.63
C ASP A 98 -15.14 6.03 21.21
N THR A 99 -16.43 5.80 21.42
CA THR A 99 -17.50 6.78 21.11
C THR A 99 -17.54 7.97 22.06
N THR A 100 -16.71 7.99 23.11
CA THR A 100 -16.66 9.05 24.14
C THR A 100 -15.41 9.94 24.07
N GLY A 101 -14.45 9.62 23.19
CA GLY A 101 -13.25 10.46 23.05
C GLY A 101 -12.14 9.96 22.12
N SER A 102 -12.43 9.08 21.15
CA SER A 102 -11.43 8.64 20.19
C SER A 102 -11.01 9.79 19.26
N ASN A 103 -9.76 10.24 19.37
CA ASN A 103 -9.18 11.22 18.46
C ASN A 103 -8.39 10.56 17.31
N VAL A 104 -8.72 9.32 16.94
CA VAL A 104 -8.14 8.66 15.75
C VAL A 104 -8.48 9.45 14.49
N ARG A 105 -7.45 9.74 13.68
CA ARG A 105 -7.57 10.36 12.36
C ARG A 105 -7.00 9.44 11.29
N ILE A 106 -7.65 9.40 10.14
CA ILE A 106 -7.26 8.60 8.98
C ILE A 106 -7.08 9.54 7.80
N THR A 107 -5.89 9.59 7.23
CA THR A 107 -5.59 10.40 6.03
C THR A 107 -5.21 9.52 4.84
N GLU A 108 -5.77 9.85 3.67
CA GLU A 108 -5.46 9.23 2.38
C GLU A 108 -4.66 10.23 1.52
N SER A 109 -3.47 9.80 1.13
CA SER A 109 -2.54 10.51 0.24
C SER A 109 -2.37 9.74 -1.07
N TYR A 110 -1.94 10.43 -2.13
CA TYR A 110 -1.58 9.82 -3.42
C TYR A 110 -2.66 8.90 -4.02
N LEU A 111 -3.92 9.36 -4.03
CA LEU A 111 -5.08 8.59 -4.50
C LEU A 111 -5.26 7.24 -3.77
N GLY A 112 -4.99 7.21 -2.46
CA GLY A 112 -5.12 6.02 -1.62
C GLY A 112 -3.89 5.12 -1.59
N ARG A 113 -2.81 5.43 -2.35
CA ARG A 113 -1.55 4.66 -2.30
C ARG A 113 -0.80 4.83 -0.98
N LYS A 114 -1.05 5.90 -0.21
CA LYS A 114 -0.48 6.08 1.12
C LYS A 114 -1.62 6.38 2.10
N VAL A 115 -1.76 5.57 3.13
CA VAL A 115 -2.80 5.72 4.17
C VAL A 115 -2.13 5.84 5.53
N THR A 116 -2.43 6.89 6.29
CA THR A 116 -1.91 7.08 7.66
C THR A 116 -3.06 7.03 8.67
N VAL A 117 -2.94 6.16 9.67
CA VAL A 117 -3.81 6.11 10.85
C VAL A 117 -3.03 6.70 12.03
N LEU A 118 -3.40 7.91 12.44
CA LEU A 118 -2.86 8.62 13.59
C LEU A 118 -3.75 8.36 14.82
N PHE A 119 -3.13 7.92 15.91
CA PHE A 119 -3.79 7.61 17.16
C PHE A 119 -3.66 8.75 18.19
N SER A 120 -4.47 8.70 19.24
CA SER A 120 -4.61 9.78 20.24
C SER A 120 -3.31 10.02 21.02
N SER A 121 -2.47 8.99 21.19
CA SER A 121 -1.11 9.09 21.75
C SER A 121 -0.09 9.84 20.89
N GLY A 122 -0.42 10.18 19.64
CA GLY A 122 0.55 10.67 18.64
C GLY A 122 1.40 9.57 17.99
N ALA A 123 1.17 8.30 18.34
CA ALA A 123 1.61 7.16 17.53
C ALA A 123 0.88 7.15 16.19
N PHE A 124 1.56 6.71 15.11
CA PHE A 124 0.89 6.46 13.83
C PHE A 124 1.36 5.16 13.19
N ILE A 125 0.49 4.61 12.34
CA ILE A 125 0.80 3.56 11.38
C ILE A 125 0.49 4.09 10.00
N ARG A 126 1.43 3.97 9.06
CA ARG A 126 1.27 4.36 7.67
C ARG A 126 1.57 3.17 6.77
N ALA A 127 0.67 2.88 5.84
CA ALA A 127 0.88 1.92 4.77
C ALA A 127 1.14 2.64 3.45
N ASP A 128 2.18 2.20 2.75
CA ASP A 128 2.54 2.59 1.39
C ASP A 128 2.27 1.41 0.46
N VAL A 129 1.16 1.49 -0.27
CA VAL A 129 0.53 0.40 -1.03
C VAL A 129 1.13 0.27 -2.43
N SER A 130 1.36 -0.97 -2.84
CA SER A 130 1.79 -1.35 -4.18
C SER A 130 1.06 -2.63 -4.62
N GLU A 131 1.28 -3.07 -5.86
CA GLU A 131 0.63 -4.27 -6.39
C GLU A 131 1.06 -5.55 -5.63
N TRP A 132 2.28 -5.57 -5.09
CA TRP A 132 2.84 -6.70 -4.36
C TRP A 132 2.44 -6.77 -2.87
N GLY A 133 1.72 -5.77 -2.35
CA GLY A 133 1.42 -5.61 -0.93
C GLY A 133 1.62 -4.17 -0.46
N MET A 134 2.24 -3.99 0.71
CA MET A 134 2.51 -2.66 1.27
C MET A 134 3.81 -2.62 2.08
N SER A 135 4.44 -1.44 2.09
CA SER A 135 5.43 -1.10 3.12
C SER A 135 4.73 -0.43 4.30
N ILE A 136 5.24 -0.65 5.52
CA ILE A 136 4.69 -0.08 6.75
C ILE A 136 5.72 0.85 7.41
N THR A 137 5.32 2.09 7.71
CA THR A 137 6.04 2.98 8.64
C THR A 137 5.25 3.12 9.94
N LEU A 138 5.95 2.99 11.07
CA LEU A 138 5.41 3.19 12.41
C LEU A 138 6.15 4.34 13.10
N ARG A 139 5.44 5.12 13.92
CA ARG A 139 6.04 6.09 14.85
C ARG A 139 5.67 5.74 16.29
N ALA A 140 6.68 5.60 17.15
CA ALA A 140 6.52 5.50 18.60
C ALA A 140 6.66 6.91 19.24
N PRO A 141 5.65 7.40 19.99
CA PRO A 141 5.77 8.63 20.76
C PRO A 141 6.73 8.47 21.94
N SER A 142 7.22 9.57 22.49
CA SER A 142 8.26 9.58 23.52
C SER A 142 7.87 8.89 24.84
N SER A 143 6.58 8.70 25.08
CA SER A 143 6.02 7.92 26.19
C SER A 143 6.32 6.42 26.10
N ASP A 144 6.62 5.91 24.90
CA ASP A 144 6.96 4.50 24.67
C ASP A 144 8.48 4.23 24.66
N TYR A 145 9.32 5.26 24.91
CA TYR A 145 10.77 5.09 25.06
C TYR A 145 11.08 4.07 26.19
N ARG A 146 11.90 3.07 25.89
CA ARG A 146 12.20 1.88 26.74
C ARG A 146 11.01 1.01 27.09
N ASN A 147 9.91 1.16 26.37
CA ASN A 147 8.64 0.49 26.62
C ASN A 147 8.06 -0.10 25.32
N THR A 148 8.88 -0.37 24.30
CA THR A 148 8.45 -1.09 23.10
C THR A 148 8.88 -2.55 23.15
N MET A 149 8.07 -3.39 22.52
CA MET A 149 8.38 -4.77 22.21
C MET A 149 7.87 -5.12 20.81
N GLY A 150 8.26 -6.30 20.30
CA GLY A 150 7.89 -6.78 18.97
C GLY A 150 9.04 -6.69 17.97
N LEU A 151 8.74 -6.99 16.70
CA LEU A 151 9.73 -6.96 15.61
C LEU A 151 10.43 -5.59 15.44
N CYS A 152 9.82 -4.50 15.91
CA CYS A 152 10.39 -3.15 15.90
C CYS A 152 11.41 -2.84 17.01
N GLY A 153 11.69 -3.77 17.93
CA GLY A 153 12.75 -3.60 18.91
C GLY A 153 12.34 -3.00 20.26
N THR A 154 13.32 -2.57 21.04
CA THR A 154 13.20 -2.17 22.47
C THR A 154 13.05 -0.66 22.68
N PHE A 155 13.48 0.14 21.70
CA PHE A 155 13.49 1.61 21.71
C PHE A 155 14.14 2.19 22.97
N ASP A 156 15.35 1.73 23.31
CA ASP A 156 16.15 2.27 24.40
C ASP A 156 17.38 3.10 23.93
N GLY A 157 17.69 3.04 22.64
CA GLY A 157 18.86 3.61 21.99
C GLY A 157 19.95 2.58 21.60
N SER A 158 19.72 1.28 21.81
CA SER A 158 20.73 0.22 21.67
C SER A 158 20.31 -0.88 20.69
N ALA A 159 20.51 -0.61 19.40
CA ALA A 159 20.23 -1.51 18.27
C ALA A 159 20.78 -2.96 18.42
N GLU A 160 21.75 -3.20 19.29
CA GLU A 160 22.28 -4.54 19.61
C GLU A 160 21.30 -5.42 20.40
N ASN A 161 20.47 -4.86 21.28
CA ASN A 161 19.54 -5.63 22.14
C ASN A 161 18.13 -5.79 21.54
N ASP A 162 17.86 -5.18 20.39
CA ASP A 162 16.57 -5.22 19.68
C ASP A 162 16.02 -6.64 19.44
N TYR A 163 16.89 -7.65 19.34
CA TYR A 163 16.45 -9.06 19.32
C TYR A 163 16.12 -9.50 20.75
N HIS A 164 14.85 -9.48 21.11
CA HIS A 164 14.38 -9.76 22.47
C HIS A 164 13.15 -10.71 22.46
N THR A 165 13.02 -11.47 23.55
CA THR A 165 11.87 -12.34 23.84
C THR A 165 10.63 -11.53 24.23
N ALA A 166 9.45 -12.16 24.26
CA ALA A 166 8.20 -11.55 24.72
C ALA A 166 8.20 -11.12 26.20
N ASN A 167 9.25 -11.49 26.96
CA ASN A 167 9.50 -11.05 28.33
C ASN A 167 10.55 -9.91 28.42
N GLY A 168 11.00 -9.35 27.29
CA GLY A 168 12.02 -8.30 27.25
C GLY A 168 13.46 -8.77 27.52
N VAL A 169 13.71 -10.09 27.53
CA VAL A 169 15.07 -10.64 27.69
C VAL A 169 15.74 -10.73 26.31
N GLU A 170 16.92 -10.16 26.18
CA GLU A 170 17.78 -10.21 24.97
C GLU A 170 18.03 -11.66 24.51
N ILE A 171 17.94 -11.89 23.21
CA ILE A 171 18.22 -13.18 22.55
C ILE A 171 19.71 -13.20 22.20
N PRO A 172 20.52 -14.11 22.78
CA PRO A 172 21.97 -14.11 22.59
C PRO A 172 22.39 -14.18 21.12
N ASN A 173 23.28 -13.26 20.71
CA ASN A 173 23.70 -13.09 19.32
C ASN A 173 24.48 -14.32 18.79
N ASN A 174 23.74 -15.25 18.18
CA ASN A 174 24.21 -16.49 17.56
C ASN A 174 23.61 -16.63 16.15
N SER A 175 23.98 -17.69 15.40
CA SER A 175 23.54 -17.90 14.00
C SER A 175 22.02 -17.94 13.80
N ASP A 176 21.28 -18.26 14.86
CA ASP A 176 19.85 -18.56 14.84
C ASP A 176 19.06 -17.49 15.62
N ALA A 177 19.71 -16.42 16.10
CA ALA A 177 19.10 -15.37 16.92
C ALA A 177 17.98 -14.64 16.18
N LEU A 178 18.21 -14.24 14.91
CA LEU A 178 17.19 -13.64 14.06
C LEU A 178 15.99 -14.57 13.82
N PHE A 179 16.24 -15.86 13.57
CA PHE A 179 15.17 -16.84 13.38
C PHE A 179 14.36 -17.03 14.68
N SER A 180 15.04 -17.08 15.82
CA SER A 180 14.41 -17.18 17.15
C SER A 180 13.56 -15.96 17.47
N PHE A 181 14.06 -14.75 17.15
CA PHE A 181 13.36 -13.48 17.32
C PHE A 181 12.10 -13.38 16.45
N ILE A 182 12.20 -13.66 15.15
CA ILE A 182 11.03 -13.71 14.24
C ILE A 182 10.00 -14.74 14.71
N LYS A 183 10.46 -15.90 15.21
CA LYS A 183 9.59 -16.97 15.68
C LYS A 183 8.86 -16.61 16.98
N GLU A 184 9.52 -15.94 17.92
CA GLU A 184 8.91 -15.45 19.17
C GLU A 184 7.72 -14.53 18.88
N TRP A 185 7.89 -13.60 17.93
CA TRP A 185 6.89 -12.59 17.60
C TRP A 185 5.84 -13.03 16.57
N ARG A 186 5.83 -14.31 16.18
CA ARG A 186 4.78 -14.90 15.33
C ARG A 186 3.53 -15.21 16.14
N ILE A 187 2.39 -14.72 15.67
CA ILE A 187 1.08 -14.93 16.30
C ILE A 187 0.51 -16.29 15.87
N PRO A 188 -0.04 -17.12 16.78
CA PRO A 188 -0.72 -18.35 16.40
C PRO A 188 -2.06 -18.08 15.71
N PRO A 189 -2.56 -19.00 14.84
CA PRO A 189 -3.81 -18.80 14.11
C PRO A 189 -5.01 -18.47 15.01
N GLY A 190 -5.79 -17.45 14.62
CA GLY A 190 -6.91 -16.98 15.43
C GLY A 190 -6.49 -16.27 16.72
N GLY A 191 -5.21 -15.94 16.89
CA GLY A 191 -4.69 -15.13 18.00
C GLY A 191 -4.61 -13.64 17.67
N SER A 192 -4.90 -13.24 16.43
CA SER A 192 -4.70 -11.85 15.99
C SER A 192 -5.91 -10.96 16.24
N LEU A 193 -5.67 -9.65 16.36
CA LEU A 193 -6.69 -8.59 16.37
C LEU A 193 -7.52 -8.56 15.06
N PHE A 194 -6.99 -9.11 13.96
CA PHE A 194 -7.76 -9.35 12.72
C PHE A 194 -8.90 -10.36 12.94
N ASP A 195 -8.68 -11.38 13.76
CA ASP A 195 -9.57 -12.53 13.91
C ASP A 195 -10.53 -12.31 15.10
N LYS A 196 -9.96 -11.82 16.21
CA LYS A 196 -10.63 -11.65 17.49
C LYS A 196 -10.47 -10.24 18.02
N THR A 197 -11.59 -9.52 18.03
CA THR A 197 -11.77 -8.30 18.83
C THR A 197 -11.61 -8.68 20.32
N PRO A 198 -10.67 -8.08 21.07
CA PRO A 198 -10.59 -8.27 22.51
C PRO A 198 -11.87 -7.78 23.20
N ALA A 199 -12.19 -8.32 24.39
CA ALA A 199 -13.24 -7.75 25.21
C ALA A 199 -12.86 -6.31 25.59
N SER A 200 -13.77 -5.36 25.36
CA SER A 200 -13.53 -3.95 25.66
C SER A 200 -13.24 -3.75 27.15
N LEU A 201 -12.01 -3.34 27.46
CA LEU A 201 -11.64 -2.87 28.79
C LEU A 201 -12.24 -1.48 28.99
N GLN A 202 -12.65 -1.18 30.23
CA GLN A 202 -13.16 0.16 30.55
C GLN A 202 -12.10 1.21 30.21
N SER A 203 -12.51 2.26 29.48
CA SER A 203 -11.59 3.30 29.00
C SER A 203 -10.68 3.78 30.12
N SER A 204 -9.37 3.68 29.90
CA SER A 204 -8.38 4.32 30.75
C SER A 204 -8.65 5.82 30.80
N ARG A 205 -8.31 6.48 31.91
CA ARG A 205 -8.40 7.95 31.99
C ARG A 205 -7.63 8.56 30.82
N LYS A 206 -8.27 9.50 30.10
CA LYS A 206 -7.62 10.30 29.07
C LYS A 206 -6.34 10.93 29.62
N THR A 207 -5.33 11.01 28.77
CA THR A 207 -4.18 11.88 28.99
C THR A 207 -4.46 13.16 28.21
N ASP A 208 -4.70 14.26 28.92
CA ASP A 208 -4.94 15.55 28.27
C ASP A 208 -3.62 16.07 27.67
N PHE A 209 -3.62 16.33 26.36
CA PHE A 209 -2.46 16.88 25.66
C PHE A 209 -2.58 18.39 25.48
N CYS A 210 -1.45 19.09 25.57
CA CYS A 210 -1.39 20.54 25.39
C CYS A 210 -0.96 20.85 23.95
N ASP A 211 -1.72 21.64 23.20
CA ASP A 211 -1.23 22.14 21.90
C ASP A 211 -0.08 23.12 22.14
N CYS A 212 1.07 22.86 21.54
CA CYS A 212 2.20 23.78 21.54
C CYS A 212 1.91 24.90 20.53
N THR A 213 1.07 25.85 20.93
CA THR A 213 0.78 27.04 20.14
C THR A 213 2.08 27.83 19.94
N PHE A 214 2.67 27.71 18.75
CA PHE A 214 3.41 28.83 18.18
C PHE A 214 2.46 30.04 18.22
N GLU A 215 2.85 31.09 18.93
CA GLU A 215 2.26 32.40 18.69
C GLU A 215 2.58 32.74 17.22
N ASP A 216 1.56 33.13 16.45
CA ASP A 216 1.78 33.66 15.11
C ASP A 216 2.75 34.84 15.22
N ALA A 217 3.95 34.67 14.65
CA ALA A 217 4.97 35.71 14.57
C ALA A 217 4.52 36.75 13.53
N GLY A 218 3.50 37.52 13.91
CA GLY A 218 2.69 38.33 13.01
C GLY A 218 3.52 39.29 12.16
N LEU A 219 3.37 39.16 10.85
CA LEU A 219 3.66 40.27 9.95
C LEU A 219 2.72 41.43 10.29
N ASP A 220 3.32 42.60 10.52
CA ASP A 220 2.66 43.88 10.83
C ASP A 220 1.98 43.92 12.23
N THR A 221 2.36 44.79 13.17
CA THR A 221 2.61 46.24 12.99
C THR A 221 3.47 46.87 14.09
N SER A 222 4.20 47.94 13.71
CA SER A 222 4.56 49.12 14.52
C SER A 222 5.52 49.00 15.73
N VAL A 223 6.49 49.92 15.76
CA VAL A 223 7.45 50.11 16.86
C VAL A 223 6.80 50.90 18.02
N HIS A 224 7.29 50.64 19.26
CA HIS A 224 7.02 51.34 20.53
C HIS A 224 5.81 50.89 21.37
N LYS A 225 6.09 50.01 22.35
CA LYS A 225 5.89 50.37 23.78
C LYS A 225 6.82 49.58 24.70
N LEU A 226 7.11 50.16 25.86
CA LEU A 226 7.92 49.59 26.94
C LEU A 226 7.09 49.52 28.23
N LYS A 227 7.40 48.52 29.07
CA LYS A 227 6.75 48.17 30.36
C LYS A 227 5.36 47.51 30.19
N ALA A 228 4.92 46.64 31.10
CA ALA A 228 5.47 46.30 32.43
C ALA A 228 5.49 44.79 32.68
N VAL A 229 6.25 44.35 33.70
CA VAL A 229 6.12 43.00 34.28
C VAL A 229 4.88 42.97 35.18
N SER A 230 4.07 41.94 35.03
CA SER A 230 3.05 41.53 36.01
C SER A 230 2.95 40.00 36.00
N GLU A 231 3.27 39.37 37.12
CA GLU A 231 3.16 37.93 37.29
C GLU A 231 1.67 37.52 37.35
N SER A 232 1.28 36.61 36.46
CA SER A 232 0.08 35.79 36.65
C SER A 232 0.30 34.44 36.00
N GLU A 233 0.81 33.47 36.77
CA GLU A 233 0.89 32.08 36.37
C GLU A 233 -0.54 31.48 36.30
N PHE A 234 -1.27 31.81 35.23
CA PHE A 234 -2.37 30.97 34.81
C PHE A 234 -1.76 29.70 34.23
N PRO A 235 -2.04 28.50 34.79
CA PRO A 235 -1.60 27.27 34.16
C PRO A 235 -2.20 27.20 32.76
N LEU A 236 -1.38 26.91 31.76
CA LEU A 236 -1.83 26.64 30.40
C LEU A 236 -2.89 25.53 30.47
N SER A 237 -4.15 25.91 30.26
CA SER A 237 -5.27 24.98 30.33
C SER A 237 -5.23 24.10 29.08
N CYS A 238 -4.46 23.01 29.16
CA CYS A 238 -4.49 21.94 28.17
C CYS A 238 -5.94 21.49 28.03
N LYS A 239 -6.48 21.64 26.83
CA LYS A 239 -7.88 21.30 26.53
C LYS A 239 -7.94 19.84 26.08
N ASP A 240 -9.15 19.31 26.05
CA ASP A 240 -9.48 18.09 25.31
C ASP A 240 -9.45 18.41 23.78
N SER A 241 -8.27 18.85 23.30
CA SER A 241 -8.04 19.33 21.94
C SER A 241 -7.47 18.24 21.05
N ASP A 242 -7.74 18.38 19.76
CA ASP A 242 -7.09 17.65 18.67
C ASP A 242 -5.62 17.32 18.94
N ASN A 243 -5.22 16.07 18.66
CA ASN A 243 -3.90 15.52 18.93
C ASN A 243 -2.78 16.50 18.57
N GLY A 244 -1.87 16.75 19.52
CA GLY A 244 -0.77 17.72 19.40
C GLY A 244 -0.12 17.66 18.01
N ARG A 245 -0.22 18.78 17.27
CA ARG A 245 -0.35 18.80 15.81
C ARG A 245 0.67 17.91 15.09
N PHE A 246 0.21 16.77 14.58
CA PHE A 246 1.03 15.98 13.66
C PHE A 246 1.11 16.69 12.31
N LEU A 247 2.23 17.39 12.09
CA LEU A 247 2.55 18.02 10.82
C LEU A 247 2.96 16.92 9.83
N SER A 248 2.11 16.63 8.84
CA SER A 248 2.54 15.92 7.63
C SER A 248 2.92 16.95 6.57
N LEU A 249 4.03 16.70 5.87
CA LEU A 249 4.48 17.48 4.72
C LEU A 249 3.96 16.89 3.41
N ILE A 250 3.65 15.59 3.41
CA ILE A 250 2.95 14.89 2.34
C ILE A 250 1.44 15.25 2.44
N PRO A 251 0.81 15.83 1.40
CA PRO A 251 -0.62 16.16 1.44
C PRO A 251 -1.49 14.91 1.56
N GLY A 252 -2.52 14.98 2.39
CA GLY A 252 -3.51 13.92 2.55
C GLY A 252 -4.89 14.49 2.84
N LEU A 253 -5.92 13.86 2.28
CA LEU A 253 -7.31 14.13 2.60
C LEU A 253 -7.65 13.41 3.91
N GLU A 254 -8.23 14.10 4.90
CA GLU A 254 -8.80 13.39 6.05
C GLU A 254 -10.08 12.69 5.65
N VAL A 255 -10.04 11.35 5.68
CA VAL A 255 -11.13 10.46 5.28
C VAL A 255 -11.84 9.82 6.46
N THR A 256 -11.39 10.10 7.69
CA THR A 256 -11.93 9.55 8.96
C THR A 256 -13.45 9.44 8.94
N ALA A 257 -14.14 10.53 8.61
CA ALA A 257 -15.61 10.65 8.62
C ALA A 257 -16.31 9.71 7.62
N GLY A 258 -15.69 9.38 6.48
CA GLY A 258 -16.25 8.48 5.47
C GLY A 258 -16.44 7.05 6.01
N TYR A 259 -15.59 6.62 6.94
CA TYR A 259 -15.62 5.32 7.58
C TYR A 259 -16.50 5.26 8.84
N LEU A 260 -17.23 6.33 9.18
CA LEU A 260 -18.07 6.41 10.40
C LEU A 260 -19.57 6.17 10.17
N SER A 261 -19.98 5.72 8.98
CA SER A 261 -21.42 5.50 8.70
C SER A 261 -21.97 4.34 9.54
N PRO A 262 -22.97 4.53 10.43
CA PRO A 262 -23.44 3.46 11.33
C PRO A 262 -24.24 2.32 10.65
N VAL A 263 -24.21 2.24 9.32
CA VAL A 263 -25.07 1.36 8.51
C VAL A 263 -24.36 0.06 8.12
N ASP A 264 -23.05 0.09 7.93
CA ASP A 264 -22.32 -1.01 7.29
C ASP A 264 -21.93 -2.15 8.25
N LEU A 265 -22.17 -1.97 9.56
CA LEU A 265 -22.18 -3.05 10.57
C LEU A 265 -23.21 -4.16 10.26
N VAL A 266 -24.14 -3.95 9.33
CA VAL A 266 -25.02 -5.01 8.78
C VAL A 266 -25.04 -4.98 7.24
N LYS A 267 -23.88 -4.80 6.58
CA LYS A 267 -23.57 -5.32 5.23
C LYS A 267 -22.09 -5.12 4.87
N GLY A 268 -21.34 -6.22 4.81
CA GLY A 268 -20.26 -6.32 3.82
C GLY A 268 -20.87 -6.18 2.41
N LEU A 269 -20.24 -5.38 1.56
CA LEU A 269 -20.72 -4.99 0.22
C LEU A 269 -22.04 -4.18 0.20
N LYS A 270 -21.95 -2.84 0.31
CA LYS A 270 -22.55 -1.85 -0.66
C LYS A 270 -22.53 -0.40 -0.14
N LYS A 271 -21.43 0.36 -0.37
CA LYS A 271 -21.52 1.83 -0.53
C LYS A 271 -20.32 2.54 -1.22
N ARG A 272 -20.43 2.75 -2.53
CA ARG A 272 -20.00 3.98 -3.23
C ARG A 272 -21.03 4.29 -4.33
N SER A 273 -21.90 5.26 -4.08
CA SER A 273 -22.88 5.79 -5.05
C SER A 273 -23.48 7.08 -4.50
N SER A 274 -23.33 8.18 -5.25
CA SER A 274 -23.46 9.60 -4.82
C SER A 274 -22.48 9.99 -3.68
N VAL A 275 -22.03 11.24 -3.55
CA VAL A 275 -22.41 12.56 -4.13
C VAL A 275 -21.07 13.24 -4.58
N HIS A 276 -20.91 14.00 -5.66
CA HIS A 276 -21.60 15.24 -6.01
C HIS A 276 -21.52 15.59 -7.51
N GLU A 277 -22.63 16.06 -8.07
CA GLU A 277 -22.61 17.18 -9.02
C GLU A 277 -22.56 18.49 -8.21
N MET A 278 -21.92 19.53 -8.75
CA MET A 278 -22.06 20.90 -8.25
C MET A 278 -22.27 21.86 -9.41
N ASP A 279 -23.55 22.07 -9.73
CA ASP A 279 -23.99 22.82 -10.90
C ASP A 279 -23.64 24.32 -10.77
N SER A 280 -23.06 24.88 -11.83
CA SER A 280 -22.41 26.20 -11.79
C SER A 280 -23.29 27.28 -12.45
N SER A 281 -24.33 27.75 -11.76
CA SER A 281 -25.07 28.94 -12.20
C SER A 281 -25.79 29.75 -11.10
N THR A 282 -25.18 30.87 -10.67
CA THR A 282 -25.87 32.17 -10.44
C THR A 282 -24.88 33.28 -10.07
N VAL A 283 -24.84 34.37 -10.84
CA VAL A 283 -24.79 35.80 -10.41
C VAL A 283 -25.12 36.66 -11.65
N LEU A 284 -25.71 37.85 -11.44
CA LEU A 284 -26.12 38.81 -12.49
C LEU A 284 -25.44 40.18 -12.21
N GLN A 285 -25.25 41.10 -13.16
CA GLN A 285 -25.73 41.25 -14.55
C GLN A 285 -24.55 41.88 -15.39
N LYS A 286 -24.61 42.74 -16.43
CA LYS A 286 -25.64 43.54 -17.14
C LYS A 286 -25.10 44.03 -18.50
N GLY A 287 -26.00 44.38 -19.44
CA GLY A 287 -25.70 45.19 -20.64
C GLY A 287 -25.76 44.42 -21.96
N GLY A 288 -26.28 45.04 -23.01
CA GLY A 288 -26.36 44.43 -24.34
C GLY A 288 -26.90 45.38 -25.42
N ASN A 289 -26.82 44.95 -26.68
CA ASN A 289 -27.63 45.50 -27.76
C ASN A 289 -27.66 44.58 -29.00
N GLN A 290 -28.47 44.97 -29.98
CA GLN A 290 -28.83 44.29 -31.24
C GLN A 290 -27.60 44.06 -32.16
N THR A 291 -27.60 43.27 -33.25
CA THR A 291 -28.66 43.01 -34.25
C THR A 291 -28.31 41.83 -35.22
N LYS A 292 -29.34 41.24 -35.87
CA LYS A 292 -29.37 40.64 -37.24
C LYS A 292 -28.34 39.56 -37.71
N LEU A 293 -28.88 38.34 -37.92
CA LEU A 293 -29.13 37.70 -39.25
C LEU A 293 -27.95 37.53 -40.26
N HIS A 294 -27.62 36.27 -40.64
CA HIS A 294 -27.70 35.78 -42.04
C HIS A 294 -27.53 34.25 -42.23
N LYS A 295 -27.90 33.74 -43.42
CA LYS A 295 -27.78 32.34 -43.90
C LYS A 295 -26.69 32.17 -44.97
N SER A 296 -25.94 31.06 -44.93
CA SER A 296 -25.47 30.22 -46.07
C SER A 296 -24.70 29.01 -45.49
N SER A 297 -24.86 27.73 -45.84
CA SER A 297 -25.15 26.99 -47.09
C SER A 297 -23.90 26.52 -47.88
N SER A 298 -23.35 25.37 -47.44
CA SER A 298 -22.87 24.24 -48.28
C SER A 298 -22.17 24.48 -49.63
N VAL A 299 -20.94 23.96 -49.76
CA VAL A 299 -20.42 23.39 -51.03
C VAL A 299 -19.60 22.13 -50.72
N ASN A 300 -19.85 21.04 -51.45
CA ASN A 300 -19.06 19.80 -51.45
C ASN A 300 -17.99 19.86 -52.57
N ARG A 301 -16.80 19.26 -52.37
CA ARG A 301 -15.93 18.83 -53.50
C ARG A 301 -14.97 17.70 -53.12
N HIS A 302 -15.17 16.53 -53.72
CA HIS A 302 -14.13 15.51 -53.89
C HIS A 302 -13.24 15.85 -55.10
N VAL A 303 -11.95 15.50 -55.02
CA VAL A 303 -11.06 15.18 -56.16
C VAL A 303 -10.11 14.06 -55.67
N SER A 304 -9.53 13.25 -56.58
CA SER A 304 -8.63 12.14 -56.24
C SER A 304 -7.51 11.96 -57.29
N ALA A 305 -6.43 11.26 -56.91
CA ALA A 305 -5.30 10.80 -57.75
C ALA A 305 -4.35 11.93 -58.27
N THR A 306 -3.10 11.67 -58.74
CA THR A 306 -2.40 10.41 -59.10
C THR A 306 -0.85 10.57 -59.06
N SER A 307 -0.10 9.47 -58.82
CA SER A 307 1.29 9.12 -59.28
C SER A 307 2.48 10.11 -59.00
N GLU A 308 3.79 9.84 -59.17
CA GLU A 308 4.72 8.81 -59.75
C GLU A 308 5.93 8.58 -58.77
N ILE A 309 6.61 7.42 -58.56
CA ILE A 309 7.46 6.46 -59.34
C ILE A 309 8.98 6.81 -59.45
N SER A 310 9.85 5.77 -59.30
CA SER A 310 11.34 5.67 -59.45
C SER A 310 12.14 5.65 -58.11
N SER A 311 12.94 4.65 -57.68
CA SER A 311 13.92 3.67 -58.25
C SER A 311 15.39 4.15 -58.21
N GLY A 312 16.42 3.35 -57.88
CA GLY A 312 16.53 1.92 -57.48
C GLY A 312 17.84 1.61 -56.68
N ILE A 313 18.01 0.39 -56.11
CA ILE A 313 18.93 -0.70 -56.58
C ILE A 313 20.39 -0.51 -56.03
N GLU A 314 21.14 -1.49 -55.46
CA GLU A 314 21.39 -2.90 -55.86
C GLU A 314 21.96 -3.87 -54.76
N LYS A 315 21.45 -5.13 -54.67
CA LYS A 315 22.07 -6.50 -54.42
C LYS A 315 23.11 -6.78 -53.28
N GLU A 316 23.44 -8.02 -52.83
CA GLU A 316 23.02 -9.45 -53.01
C GLU A 316 23.55 -10.30 -51.80
N GLY A 317 23.16 -11.55 -51.49
CA GLY A 317 22.09 -12.44 -51.99
C GLY A 317 22.25 -13.94 -51.57
N THR A 318 21.17 -14.76 -51.69
CA THR A 318 21.10 -16.27 -51.71
C THR A 318 21.58 -17.08 -50.46
N SER A 319 21.18 -18.33 -50.14
CA SER A 319 20.37 -19.45 -50.73
C SER A 319 19.66 -20.22 -49.55
N SER A 320 18.42 -20.76 -49.61
CA SER A 320 17.93 -22.02 -50.23
C SER A 320 18.69 -23.31 -49.78
N SER A 321 18.10 -24.49 -49.48
CA SER A 321 16.71 -25.02 -49.40
C SER A 321 16.68 -26.37 -48.62
N ASP A 322 15.49 -26.92 -48.26
CA ASP A 322 15.04 -28.33 -48.49
C ASP A 322 14.04 -28.94 -47.49
N ILE A 323 13.29 -29.96 -47.95
CA ILE A 323 12.22 -30.71 -47.25
C ILE A 323 12.39 -32.22 -47.51
N ILE A 324 12.32 -33.06 -46.48
CA ILE A 324 12.17 -34.53 -46.64
C ILE A 324 11.07 -35.08 -45.70
N ARG A 325 10.20 -35.93 -46.26
CA ARG A 325 9.27 -36.82 -45.54
C ARG A 325 9.73 -38.28 -45.71
N ILE A 326 9.54 -39.12 -44.69
CA ILE A 326 9.60 -40.59 -44.81
C ILE A 326 8.38 -41.20 -44.08
N SER A 327 7.87 -42.34 -44.56
CA SER A 327 6.68 -43.04 -44.04
C SER A 327 6.77 -44.55 -44.32
N GLY A 328 6.15 -45.37 -43.47
CA GLY A 328 6.10 -46.85 -43.56
C GLY A 328 6.95 -47.58 -42.49
N SER A 329 6.66 -48.83 -42.11
CA SER A 329 5.62 -49.74 -42.63
C SER A 329 5.24 -50.86 -41.62
N TYR A 330 3.92 -51.08 -41.47
CA TYR A 330 3.19 -52.34 -41.18
C TYR A 330 3.69 -53.41 -40.17
N SER A 331 2.77 -53.83 -39.30
CA SER A 331 2.32 -55.23 -39.27
C SER A 331 0.84 -55.33 -38.80
N ASN A 332 0.12 -56.37 -39.22
CA ASN A 332 -1.32 -56.57 -38.97
C ASN A 332 -1.59 -58.00 -38.47
N LEU A 333 -2.60 -58.18 -37.61
CA LEU A 333 -3.31 -59.46 -37.48
C LEU A 333 -4.77 -59.26 -37.05
N HIS A 334 -5.71 -59.92 -37.72
CA HIS A 334 -7.15 -59.80 -37.49
C HIS A 334 -7.70 -60.86 -36.53
N LYS A 335 -8.69 -60.47 -35.71
CA LYS A 335 -9.90 -61.28 -35.51
C LYS A 335 -11.11 -60.39 -35.21
N SER A 336 -12.30 -60.87 -35.53
CA SER A 336 -13.54 -60.10 -35.53
C SER A 336 -14.48 -60.47 -34.37
N GLN A 337 -15.23 -59.48 -33.88
CA GLN A 337 -16.70 -59.55 -33.75
C GLN A 337 -17.26 -58.18 -33.31
N SER A 338 -18.54 -57.94 -33.60
CA SER A 338 -19.22 -56.65 -33.45
C SER A 338 -20.36 -56.71 -32.43
N VAL A 339 -20.32 -55.88 -31.39
CA VAL A 339 -21.50 -55.49 -30.60
C VAL A 339 -21.38 -54.00 -30.25
N THR A 340 -22.50 -53.28 -30.28
CA THR A 340 -22.56 -51.82 -30.07
C THR A 340 -22.59 -51.42 -28.59
N SER A 341 -21.69 -50.52 -28.18
CA SER A 341 -21.93 -49.61 -27.05
C SER A 341 -21.09 -48.33 -27.19
N ARG A 342 -21.69 -47.16 -26.93
CA ARG A 342 -20.95 -45.88 -26.91
C ARG A 342 -20.17 -45.77 -25.59
N ARG A 343 -18.83 -45.81 -25.64
CA ARG A 343 -17.99 -45.55 -24.46
C ARG A 343 -17.88 -44.06 -24.18
N LYS A 344 -18.12 -43.66 -22.93
CA LYS A 344 -17.76 -42.34 -22.39
C LYS A 344 -16.24 -42.11 -22.55
N ARG A 345 -15.81 -40.88 -22.87
CA ARG A 345 -14.46 -40.43 -22.50
C ARG A 345 -14.49 -40.11 -21.00
N GLN A 346 -13.53 -40.63 -20.26
CA GLN A 346 -13.34 -40.29 -18.85
C GLN A 346 -12.59 -38.96 -18.74
N SER A 347 -13.12 -38.02 -17.96
CA SER A 347 -12.28 -37.00 -17.33
C SER A 347 -11.65 -37.62 -16.09
N TYR A 348 -10.43 -37.21 -15.75
CA TYR A 348 -9.72 -37.67 -14.56
C TYR A 348 -9.28 -36.46 -13.74
N TYR A 349 -10.10 -36.10 -12.75
CA TYR A 349 -9.71 -35.60 -11.42
C TYR A 349 -11.02 -35.34 -10.65
N GLU A 350 -11.40 -36.31 -9.82
CA GLU A 350 -12.65 -36.28 -9.04
C GLU A 350 -12.29 -36.00 -7.57
N TYR A 351 -12.55 -34.78 -7.11
CA TYR A 351 -12.14 -34.31 -5.78
C TYR A 351 -13.26 -34.54 -4.77
N HIS A 352 -13.21 -35.67 -4.05
CA HIS A 352 -14.20 -35.95 -2.99
C HIS A 352 -13.87 -35.19 -1.69
N PRO A 353 -14.80 -34.38 -1.12
CA PRO A 353 -14.58 -33.71 0.15
C PRO A 353 -14.69 -34.70 1.32
N VAL A 354 -13.59 -34.91 2.05
CA VAL A 354 -13.53 -35.83 3.20
C VAL A 354 -13.94 -35.12 4.51
N PHE A 355 -15.09 -34.44 4.49
CA PHE A 355 -15.67 -33.81 5.68
C PHE A 355 -17.18 -34.01 5.74
N LEU A 356 -17.65 -34.66 6.81
CA LEU A 356 -19.06 -34.79 7.14
C LEU A 356 -19.56 -33.47 7.76
N PHE A 357 -20.29 -32.67 6.99
CA PHE A 357 -20.99 -31.50 7.51
C PHE A 357 -22.11 -31.92 8.46
N GLN A 358 -21.85 -31.87 9.77
CA GLN A 358 -22.91 -31.61 10.75
C GLN A 358 -23.32 -30.14 10.63
N GLY A 359 -24.62 -29.86 10.73
CA GLY A 359 -25.16 -28.53 10.52
C GLY A 359 -24.67 -27.53 11.57
N LEU A 360 -23.80 -26.62 11.15
CA LEU A 360 -23.30 -25.51 11.97
C LEU A 360 -24.43 -24.52 12.29
N SER A 361 -24.43 -23.97 13.50
CA SER A 361 -25.38 -22.94 13.90
C SER A 361 -24.96 -21.56 13.36
N GLN A 362 -25.87 -20.59 13.41
CA GLN A 362 -25.59 -19.24 12.93
C GLN A 362 -24.46 -18.54 13.72
N ARG A 363 -24.24 -18.91 14.98
CA ARG A 363 -23.08 -18.44 15.78
C ARG A 363 -21.76 -19.07 15.34
N ASP A 364 -21.79 -20.30 14.84
CA ASP A 364 -20.58 -20.95 14.34
C ASP A 364 -20.16 -20.33 13.00
N LEU A 365 -21.13 -19.97 12.15
CA LEU A 365 -20.91 -19.18 10.92
C LEU A 365 -20.33 -17.79 11.20
N GLU A 366 -20.79 -17.10 12.26
CA GLU A 366 -20.17 -15.86 12.75
C GLU A 366 -18.73 -16.08 13.28
N GLY A 367 -18.40 -17.31 13.69
CA GLY A 367 -17.07 -17.73 14.12
C GLY A 367 -16.06 -17.95 12.99
N TYR A 368 -16.51 -18.21 11.76
CA TYR A 368 -15.65 -18.31 10.58
C TYR A 368 -15.27 -16.93 10.01
N ARG A 369 -14.86 -16.01 10.90
CA ARG A 369 -14.11 -14.81 10.51
C ARG A 369 -12.81 -15.25 9.81
N TYR A 370 -12.62 -14.75 8.59
CA TYR A 370 -11.34 -14.59 7.90
C TYR A 370 -10.31 -15.72 8.10
N PHE A 371 -10.20 -16.63 7.13
CA PHE A 371 -9.11 -17.60 7.08
C PHE A 371 -7.88 -17.01 6.39
N PHE A 372 -6.76 -16.86 7.11
CA PHE A 372 -5.46 -16.50 6.53
C PHE A 372 -4.58 -17.77 6.45
N PRO A 373 -4.37 -18.35 5.24
CA PRO A 373 -3.70 -19.65 5.09
C PRO A 373 -2.31 -19.73 5.73
N GLU A 374 -1.54 -18.65 5.63
CA GLU A 374 -0.14 -18.53 6.02
C GLU A 374 0.10 -18.79 7.51
N ASP A 375 -0.84 -18.38 8.38
CA ASP A 375 -0.76 -18.67 9.82
C ASP A 375 -0.77 -20.18 10.10
N HIS A 376 -1.49 -20.94 9.28
CA HIS A 376 -1.60 -22.40 9.38
C HIS A 376 -0.46 -23.16 8.68
N THR A 377 0.44 -22.47 7.95
CA THR A 377 1.55 -23.14 7.26
C THR A 377 2.63 -23.59 8.24
N THR A 378 2.70 -24.89 8.52
CA THR A 378 3.85 -25.50 9.23
C THR A 378 5.05 -25.61 8.28
N GLY A 379 5.64 -24.47 7.92
CA GLY A 379 6.76 -24.38 7.00
C GLY A 379 7.93 -25.26 7.44
N LYS A 380 8.44 -26.10 6.53
CA LYS A 380 9.77 -26.67 6.70
C LYS A 380 10.77 -25.62 6.26
N ASP A 381 11.61 -25.15 7.18
CA ASP A 381 12.66 -24.15 6.93
C ASP A 381 13.76 -24.66 5.99
N LYS A 382 13.42 -24.78 4.70
CA LYS A 382 14.39 -24.93 3.63
C LYS A 382 15.18 -23.63 3.53
N LYS A 383 16.45 -23.67 3.91
CA LYS A 383 17.38 -22.55 3.76
C LYS A 383 17.77 -22.41 2.28
N PHE A 384 16.87 -21.79 1.49
CA PHE A 384 17.20 -21.34 0.15
C PHE A 384 18.29 -20.26 0.27
N LEU A 385 19.35 -20.41 -0.52
CA LEU A 385 20.44 -19.45 -0.61
C LEU A 385 20.39 -18.86 -2.02
N PRO A 386 19.91 -17.61 -2.19
CA PRO A 386 19.92 -16.98 -3.50
C PRO A 386 21.35 -16.66 -3.93
N SER A 387 21.58 -16.65 -5.23
CA SER A 387 22.92 -16.56 -5.82
C SER A 387 22.90 -15.79 -7.12
N TRP A 388 23.93 -14.99 -7.37
CA TRP A 388 24.12 -14.32 -8.66
C TRP A 388 24.79 -15.26 -9.70
N PRO A 389 24.46 -15.15 -11.00
CA PRO A 389 23.35 -14.38 -11.55
C PRO A 389 21.99 -15.02 -11.21
N THR A 390 20.93 -14.21 -11.24
CA THR A 390 19.54 -14.68 -11.08
C THR A 390 19.10 -15.54 -12.28
N PRO A 391 17.96 -16.25 -12.21
CA PRO A 391 17.41 -17.02 -13.34
C PRO A 391 17.25 -16.23 -14.66
N SER A 392 16.92 -14.94 -14.63
CA SER A 392 16.84 -14.06 -15.80
C SER A 392 18.21 -13.61 -16.35
N GLY A 393 19.28 -13.83 -15.57
CA GLY A 393 20.66 -13.44 -15.91
C GLY A 393 21.13 -12.13 -15.28
N LEU A 394 20.38 -11.52 -14.36
CA LEU A 394 20.80 -10.29 -13.68
C LEU A 394 22.04 -10.55 -12.81
N THR A 395 23.05 -9.68 -12.91
CA THR A 395 24.26 -9.73 -12.08
C THR A 395 24.20 -8.73 -10.94
N GLU A 396 24.87 -9.01 -9.83
CA GLU A 396 25.04 -8.10 -8.68
C GLU A 396 25.47 -6.69 -9.12
N SER A 397 26.47 -6.62 -10.00
CA SER A 397 27.01 -5.38 -10.57
C SER A 397 26.02 -4.62 -11.47
N SER A 398 25.01 -5.30 -12.00
CA SER A 398 23.95 -4.70 -12.81
C SER A 398 22.77 -4.27 -11.93
N ALA A 399 22.38 -5.10 -10.97
CA ALA A 399 21.40 -4.77 -9.94
C ALA A 399 21.83 -3.53 -9.14
N LEU A 400 23.06 -3.50 -8.62
CA LEU A 400 23.61 -2.37 -7.85
C LEU A 400 23.57 -1.06 -8.65
N ARG A 401 24.01 -1.08 -9.90
CA ARG A 401 23.97 0.07 -10.81
C ARG A 401 22.53 0.53 -11.07
N LEU A 402 21.61 -0.40 -11.27
CA LEU A 402 20.21 -0.10 -11.56
C LEU A 402 19.49 0.49 -10.33
N CYS A 403 19.71 -0.07 -9.14
CA CYS A 403 19.25 0.50 -7.86
C CYS A 403 19.83 1.88 -7.58
N GLN A 404 21.14 2.08 -7.81
CA GLN A 404 21.79 3.38 -7.69
C GLN A 404 21.17 4.40 -8.64
N GLN A 405 20.86 4.01 -9.89
CA GLN A 405 20.22 4.90 -10.87
C GLN A 405 18.76 5.21 -10.52
N ALA A 406 17.95 4.23 -10.12
CA ALA A 406 16.58 4.44 -9.69
C ALA A 406 16.50 5.43 -8.51
N ILE A 407 17.28 5.17 -7.46
CA ILE A 407 17.33 6.02 -6.26
C ILE A 407 17.88 7.41 -6.59
N ALA A 408 18.99 7.52 -7.32
CA ALA A 408 19.61 8.83 -7.62
C ALA A 408 18.81 9.68 -8.63
N ASN A 409 18.00 9.07 -9.50
CA ASN A 409 17.17 9.80 -10.46
C ASN A 409 15.76 10.12 -9.94
N SER A 410 15.28 9.43 -8.90
CA SER A 410 13.99 9.72 -8.26
C SER A 410 13.87 11.19 -7.80
N SER A 411 12.64 11.71 -7.67
CA SER A 411 12.42 13.06 -7.12
C SER A 411 12.96 13.17 -5.70
N ILE A 412 12.69 12.15 -4.87
CA ILE A 412 13.06 12.13 -3.46
C ILE A 412 14.58 11.98 -3.25
N GLY A 413 15.26 11.16 -4.04
CA GLY A 413 16.72 10.99 -3.95
C GLY A 413 17.48 12.23 -4.40
N ARG A 414 16.96 12.97 -5.40
CA ARG A 414 17.53 14.26 -5.82
C ARG A 414 17.30 15.38 -4.81
N ALA A 415 16.10 15.49 -4.24
CA ALA A 415 15.77 16.56 -3.31
C ALA A 415 16.34 16.30 -1.89
N CYS A 416 16.17 15.09 -1.36
CA CYS A 416 16.47 14.74 0.03
C CYS A 416 17.80 13.99 0.22
N GLY A 417 18.52 13.62 -0.85
CA GLY A 417 19.67 12.70 -0.76
C GLY A 417 20.79 13.15 0.20
N GLY A 418 21.04 14.46 0.29
CA GLY A 418 21.98 15.04 1.26
C GLY A 418 21.53 14.97 2.72
N LEU A 419 20.22 14.82 2.97
CA LEU A 419 19.61 14.76 4.31
C LEU A 419 19.40 13.32 4.80
N LEU A 420 19.17 12.40 3.85
CA LEU A 420 18.90 10.98 4.12
C LEU A 420 20.13 10.20 4.60
N GLY A 421 21.34 10.62 4.20
CA GLY A 421 22.60 10.06 4.69
C GLY A 421 22.68 8.54 4.52
N ARG A 422 22.83 7.80 5.63
CA ARG A 422 22.91 6.33 5.61
C ARG A 422 21.70 5.65 4.94
N ARG A 423 20.52 6.28 4.98
CA ARG A 423 19.28 5.70 4.42
C ARG A 423 19.34 5.54 2.90
N MET A 424 20.12 6.37 2.21
CA MET A 424 20.38 6.18 0.78
C MET A 424 21.05 4.82 0.51
N GLN A 425 22.02 4.44 1.35
CA GLN A 425 22.70 3.15 1.22
C GLN A 425 21.85 1.99 1.74
N ASP A 426 21.07 2.18 2.81
CA ASP A 426 20.09 1.19 3.28
C ASP A 426 19.11 0.84 2.14
N ALA A 427 18.54 1.83 1.45
CA ALA A 427 17.61 1.64 0.33
C ALA A 427 18.27 1.00 -0.92
N ILE A 428 19.51 1.38 -1.26
CA ILE A 428 20.27 0.72 -2.34
C ILE A 428 20.48 -0.77 -2.00
N ASN A 429 20.86 -1.08 -0.76
CA ASN A 429 21.10 -2.46 -0.33
C ASN A 429 19.80 -3.29 -0.31
N ILE A 430 18.69 -2.70 0.10
CA ILE A 430 17.33 -3.26 0.02
C ILE A 430 16.99 -3.61 -1.42
N CYS A 431 17.03 -2.63 -2.33
CA CYS A 431 16.75 -2.82 -3.76
C CYS A 431 17.60 -3.94 -4.39
N VAL A 432 18.89 -4.07 -4.01
CA VAL A 432 19.75 -5.14 -4.52
C VAL A 432 19.35 -6.53 -3.98
N LYS A 433 18.81 -6.62 -2.76
CA LYS A 433 18.20 -7.85 -2.23
C LYS A 433 16.87 -8.16 -2.91
N ASP A 434 15.99 -7.17 -3.07
CA ASP A 434 14.72 -7.32 -3.79
C ASP A 434 14.97 -7.92 -5.18
N LEU A 435 15.85 -7.30 -5.98
CA LEU A 435 16.18 -7.78 -7.33
C LEU A 435 16.78 -9.20 -7.34
N LEU A 436 17.52 -9.60 -6.31
CA LEU A 436 18.08 -10.95 -6.15
C LEU A 436 16.99 -12.00 -5.82
N LEU A 437 16.01 -11.65 -5.00
CA LEU A 437 14.97 -12.55 -4.52
C LEU A 437 13.80 -12.67 -5.49
N LYS A 438 13.41 -11.55 -6.12
CA LYS A 438 12.25 -11.43 -7.01
C LYS A 438 12.56 -11.73 -8.46
N ASP A 439 13.79 -11.45 -8.90
CA ASP A 439 14.22 -11.53 -10.30
C ASP A 439 13.37 -10.68 -11.27
N ASP A 440 12.83 -9.55 -10.78
CA ASP A 440 11.94 -8.65 -11.52
C ASP A 440 12.38 -7.20 -11.31
N LEU A 441 12.67 -6.50 -12.42
CA LEU A 441 13.17 -5.12 -12.42
C LEU A 441 12.16 -4.10 -11.87
N ARG A 442 10.87 -4.43 -11.78
CA ARG A 442 9.84 -3.55 -11.17
C ARG A 442 10.10 -3.25 -9.69
N TRP A 443 10.90 -4.08 -9.00
CA TRP A 443 11.26 -3.85 -7.60
C TRP A 443 12.32 -2.76 -7.39
N ALA A 444 12.96 -2.28 -8.46
CA ALA A 444 14.02 -1.28 -8.38
C ALA A 444 13.62 0.02 -7.66
N GLU A 445 12.33 0.37 -7.70
CA GLU A 445 11.76 1.58 -7.09
C GLU A 445 10.95 1.30 -5.82
N ALA A 446 10.78 0.03 -5.42
CA ALA A 446 10.00 -0.34 -4.22
C ALA A 446 10.59 0.26 -2.92
N SER A 447 11.91 0.47 -2.89
CA SER A 447 12.63 1.13 -1.80
C SER A 447 12.42 2.65 -1.70
N LEU A 448 11.87 3.33 -2.72
CA LEU A 448 11.71 4.79 -2.71
C LEU A 448 10.77 5.27 -1.60
N ALA A 449 9.77 4.47 -1.23
CA ALA A 449 8.87 4.80 -0.13
C ALA A 449 9.60 4.89 1.23
N LEU A 450 10.70 4.15 1.44
CA LEU A 450 11.52 4.29 2.66
C LEU A 450 12.20 5.67 2.69
N LEU A 451 12.74 6.09 1.55
CA LEU A 451 13.41 7.39 1.40
C LEU A 451 12.42 8.57 1.53
N GLU A 452 11.17 8.39 1.09
CA GLU A 452 10.11 9.39 1.26
C GLU A 452 9.71 9.56 2.73
N ASN A 453 9.46 8.44 3.43
CA ASN A 453 9.07 8.48 4.85
C ASN A 453 10.22 8.94 5.77
N GLU A 454 11.48 8.57 5.49
CA GLU A 454 12.63 9.17 6.20
C GLU A 454 12.83 10.64 5.79
N CYS A 455 12.58 11.06 4.54
CA CYS A 455 12.70 12.47 4.17
C CYS A 455 11.68 13.36 4.88
N GLU A 456 10.39 13.01 4.90
CA GLU A 456 9.37 13.79 5.63
C GLU A 456 9.79 13.99 7.10
N LYS A 457 10.18 12.90 7.77
CA LYS A 457 10.71 12.92 9.13
C LYS A 457 11.94 13.84 9.28
N ARG A 458 12.95 13.73 8.42
CA ARG A 458 14.17 14.56 8.49
C ARG A 458 13.91 16.04 8.23
N VAL A 459 12.98 16.35 7.34
CA VAL A 459 12.59 17.74 7.06
C VAL A 459 11.80 18.32 8.24
N LEU A 460 10.93 17.55 8.89
CA LEU A 460 10.26 17.94 10.14
C LEU A 460 11.26 18.15 11.29
N GLU A 461 12.27 17.28 11.44
CA GLU A 461 13.37 17.45 12.40
C GLU A 461 14.12 18.78 12.15
N GLU A 462 14.55 19.06 10.92
CA GLU A 462 15.33 20.26 10.58
C GLU A 462 14.52 21.57 10.64
N ILE A 463 13.25 21.58 10.21
CA ILE A 463 12.36 22.75 10.32
C ILE A 463 12.24 23.20 11.79
N ASN A 464 12.19 22.24 12.73
CA ASN A 464 12.09 22.52 14.16
C ASN A 464 13.40 23.03 14.79
N TYR A 465 14.54 22.94 14.09
CA TYR A 465 15.86 23.39 14.58
C TYR A 465 16.47 24.58 13.82
N LYS A 466 16.09 24.86 12.56
CA LYS A 466 16.76 25.87 11.70
C LYS A 466 15.80 26.74 10.89
N GLN A 467 15.04 27.63 11.56
CA GLN A 467 14.03 28.49 10.92
C GLN A 467 14.53 29.53 9.89
N GLN A 468 15.84 29.82 9.76
CA GLN A 468 16.32 31.01 9.01
C GLN A 468 17.40 30.80 7.93
N GLU A 469 17.96 29.60 7.75
CA GLU A 469 19.05 29.38 6.77
C GLU A 469 18.71 28.45 5.59
N LEU A 470 17.57 27.75 5.62
CA LEU A 470 17.34 26.58 4.76
C LEU A 470 16.26 26.74 3.67
N GLN A 471 15.69 27.94 3.50
CA GLN A 471 14.41 28.15 2.83
C GLN A 471 14.32 27.57 1.40
N GLY A 472 15.31 27.82 0.54
CA GLY A 472 15.33 27.29 -0.84
C GLY A 472 15.69 25.79 -0.97
N PHE A 473 16.28 25.18 0.06
CA PHE A 473 16.53 23.72 0.07
C PHE A 473 15.29 22.97 0.58
N VAL A 474 14.63 23.50 1.61
CA VAL A 474 13.35 22.98 2.13
C VAL A 474 12.26 23.02 1.06
N GLU A 475 12.14 24.09 0.28
CA GLU A 475 11.15 24.19 -0.80
C GLU A 475 11.25 23.03 -1.81
N ASN A 476 12.46 22.67 -2.25
CA ASN A 476 12.67 21.54 -3.16
C ASN A 476 12.28 20.19 -2.54
N MET A 477 12.56 19.97 -1.24
CA MET A 477 12.16 18.77 -0.52
C MET A 477 10.64 18.71 -0.31
N LEU A 478 10.00 19.84 0.02
CA LEU A 478 8.54 19.94 0.12
C LEU A 478 7.86 19.67 -1.22
N ILE A 479 8.40 20.15 -2.35
CA ILE A 479 7.87 19.84 -3.69
C ILE A 479 8.00 18.35 -4.00
N ALA A 480 9.13 17.71 -3.65
CA ALA A 480 9.32 16.27 -3.87
C ALA A 480 8.40 15.38 -3.00
N LEU A 481 8.07 15.82 -1.78
CA LEU A 481 7.12 15.19 -0.86
C LEU A 481 5.64 15.50 -1.18
N LYS A 482 5.38 16.58 -1.93
CA LYS A 482 4.04 17.01 -2.36
C LYS A 482 3.64 16.37 -3.68
N CYS A 483 4.59 16.24 -4.60
CA CYS A 483 4.38 15.88 -5.99
C CYS A 483 5.37 14.78 -6.42
N PRO A 484 5.04 13.49 -6.18
CA PRO A 484 5.83 12.35 -6.63
C PRO A 484 6.19 12.43 -8.12
N SER A 485 7.37 11.93 -8.46
CA SER A 485 7.95 11.98 -9.82
C SER A 485 8.03 13.39 -10.45
N LEU A 486 7.81 14.46 -9.67
CA LEU A 486 7.54 15.82 -10.16
C LEU A 486 6.41 15.84 -11.20
N CYS A 487 5.33 15.11 -10.91
CA CYS A 487 4.18 14.90 -11.80
C CYS A 487 4.56 14.36 -13.19
N SER A 488 5.68 13.63 -13.30
CA SER A 488 6.23 13.04 -14.53
C SER A 488 6.43 14.02 -15.70
N GLY A 489 6.40 15.34 -15.45
CA GLY A 489 6.32 16.37 -16.49
C GLY A 489 4.96 16.49 -17.20
N ASN A 490 3.96 15.70 -16.77
CA ASN A 490 2.63 15.56 -17.35
C ASN A 490 1.51 16.17 -16.48
N GLY A 491 1.86 17.03 -15.54
CA GLY A 491 0.91 17.73 -14.66
C GLY A 491 1.53 18.91 -13.94
N GLU A 492 0.68 19.71 -13.30
CA GLU A 492 1.09 20.84 -12.46
C GLU A 492 1.10 20.42 -10.98
N CYS A 493 2.10 20.88 -10.23
CA CYS A 493 2.22 20.56 -8.80
C CYS A 493 1.39 21.55 -7.97
N THR A 494 0.29 21.07 -7.38
CA THR A 494 -0.63 21.86 -6.55
C THR A 494 -0.44 21.55 -5.07
N GLU A 495 -1.08 22.32 -4.18
CA GLU A 495 -1.05 22.08 -2.74
C GLU A 495 -1.50 20.67 -2.32
N TRP A 496 -2.35 20.03 -3.13
CA TRP A 496 -2.91 18.69 -2.90
C TRP A 496 -2.20 17.60 -3.71
N GLY A 497 -1.05 17.92 -4.32
CA GLY A 497 -0.30 17.05 -5.22
C GLY A 497 -0.55 17.32 -6.70
N CYS A 498 -0.34 16.31 -7.54
CA CYS A 498 -0.30 16.50 -9.00
C CYS A 498 -1.69 16.66 -9.65
N ALA A 499 -1.88 17.78 -10.35
CA ALA A 499 -3.00 17.99 -11.25
C ALA A 499 -2.57 17.63 -12.70
N CYS A 500 -2.95 16.45 -13.16
CA CYS A 500 -2.51 15.93 -14.46
C CYS A 500 -3.14 16.67 -15.65
N PHE A 501 -2.34 16.85 -16.71
CA PHE A 501 -2.81 17.39 -17.98
C PHE A 501 -3.75 16.40 -18.70
N GLN A 502 -4.56 16.92 -19.62
CA GLN A 502 -5.49 16.11 -20.39
C GLN A 502 -4.77 14.98 -21.13
N GLY A 503 -5.24 13.74 -20.94
CA GLY A 503 -4.59 12.54 -21.47
C GLY A 503 -3.72 11.79 -20.45
N TYR A 504 -3.46 12.36 -19.26
CA TYR A 504 -2.70 11.72 -18.19
C TYR A 504 -3.50 11.52 -16.90
N GLY A 505 -2.99 10.67 -16.01
CA GLY A 505 -3.60 10.30 -14.74
C GLY A 505 -2.67 9.47 -13.85
N SER A 506 -3.23 8.93 -12.77
CA SER A 506 -2.53 8.47 -11.55
C SER A 506 -2.04 9.63 -10.66
N TYR A 507 -1.48 9.28 -9.49
CA TYR A 507 -0.99 10.19 -8.46
C TYR A 507 0.23 11.04 -8.87
N ASP A 508 0.98 10.60 -9.87
CA ASP A 508 2.22 11.22 -10.36
C ASP A 508 2.18 11.52 -11.88
N CYS A 509 1.00 11.41 -12.48
CA CYS A 509 0.74 11.65 -13.92
C CYS A 509 1.57 10.79 -14.90
N SER A 510 2.10 9.64 -14.45
CA SER A 510 2.85 8.70 -15.29
C SER A 510 2.00 7.87 -16.26
N ILE A 511 0.70 7.69 -15.96
CA ILE A 511 -0.20 6.77 -16.69
C ILE A 511 -1.10 7.54 -17.66
N LEU A 512 -1.37 6.97 -18.83
CA LEU A 512 -2.31 7.53 -19.81
C LEU A 512 -3.78 7.36 -19.38
N SER A 513 -4.53 8.47 -19.42
CA SER A 513 -5.92 8.55 -18.94
C SER A 513 -6.98 8.13 -19.96
N ASP A 514 -6.60 7.74 -21.18
CA ASP A 514 -7.46 7.15 -22.19
C ASP A 514 -7.31 5.63 -22.33
N GLN A 515 -6.31 5.03 -21.66
CA GLN A 515 -6.15 3.59 -21.60
C GLN A 515 -7.37 2.95 -20.91
N ALA A 516 -7.95 1.95 -21.59
CA ALA A 516 -9.03 1.13 -21.06
C ALA A 516 -8.49 0.10 -20.05
N PRO A 517 -9.24 -0.21 -18.97
CA PRO A 517 -8.85 -1.28 -18.06
C PRO A 517 -8.93 -2.64 -18.76
N GLU A 518 -7.98 -3.51 -18.45
CA GLU A 518 -7.94 -4.90 -18.93
C GLU A 518 -8.53 -5.82 -17.87
N ILE A 519 -9.53 -6.62 -18.23
CA ILE A 519 -10.13 -7.63 -17.35
C ILE A 519 -9.41 -8.95 -17.58
N THR A 520 -8.68 -9.43 -16.56
CA THR A 520 -7.95 -10.70 -16.59
C THR A 520 -8.85 -11.87 -16.20
N GLU A 521 -9.63 -11.72 -15.13
CA GLU A 521 -10.53 -12.74 -14.58
C GLU A 521 -11.85 -12.12 -14.09
N LEU A 522 -12.90 -12.95 -14.04
CA LEU A 522 -14.15 -12.66 -13.33
C LEU A 522 -14.31 -13.66 -12.19
N GLU A 523 -14.86 -13.21 -11.06
CA GLU A 523 -15.15 -14.04 -9.89
C GLU A 523 -15.91 -15.32 -10.27
N ASN A 524 -15.38 -16.48 -9.86
CA ASN A 524 -15.86 -17.82 -10.24
C ASN A 524 -15.96 -18.05 -11.76
N GLY A 525 -15.05 -17.46 -12.56
CA GLY A 525 -15.13 -17.46 -14.02
C GLY A 525 -16.34 -16.71 -14.58
N GLY A 526 -16.93 -15.81 -13.80
CA GLY A 526 -18.18 -15.11 -14.12
C GLY A 526 -19.45 -15.95 -13.89
N LEU A 527 -19.34 -17.12 -13.26
CA LEU A 527 -20.47 -18.02 -13.01
C LEU A 527 -21.06 -17.79 -11.60
N CYS A 528 -22.38 -17.82 -11.50
CA CYS A 528 -23.10 -17.67 -10.23
C CYS A 528 -24.35 -18.56 -10.21
N ASP A 529 -24.50 -19.37 -9.16
CA ASP A 529 -25.65 -20.26 -8.99
C ASP A 529 -26.84 -19.50 -8.38
N ILE A 530 -27.82 -19.19 -9.24
CA ILE A 530 -29.08 -18.51 -8.88
C ILE A 530 -29.96 -19.27 -7.86
N ARG A 531 -29.60 -20.50 -7.49
CA ARG A 531 -30.24 -21.28 -6.42
C ARG A 531 -29.60 -21.04 -5.04
N GLN A 532 -28.41 -20.43 -5.01
CA GLN A 532 -27.59 -20.21 -3.81
C GLN A 532 -27.40 -18.71 -3.53
N TYR A 533 -27.32 -17.88 -4.56
CA TYR A 533 -27.04 -16.44 -4.46
C TYR A 533 -27.97 -15.60 -5.35
N ASP A 534 -28.11 -14.30 -5.05
CA ASP A 534 -28.95 -13.39 -5.84
C ASP A 534 -28.36 -13.06 -7.23
N CYS A 535 -27.06 -13.28 -7.41
CA CYS A 535 -26.30 -12.99 -8.63
C CYS A 535 -26.54 -11.56 -9.15
N THR A 536 -26.60 -10.58 -8.24
CA THR A 536 -26.79 -9.15 -8.55
C THR A 536 -25.49 -8.40 -8.87
N SER A 537 -24.34 -9.00 -8.59
CA SER A 537 -23.01 -8.44 -8.86
C SER A 537 -22.00 -9.56 -9.16
N VAL A 538 -20.94 -9.22 -9.88
CA VAL A 538 -19.75 -10.07 -10.13
C VAL A 538 -18.52 -9.18 -9.95
N ARG A 539 -17.48 -9.65 -9.26
CA ARG A 539 -16.19 -8.94 -9.23
C ARG A 539 -15.39 -9.25 -10.49
N ALA A 540 -14.71 -8.22 -11.01
CA ALA A 540 -13.78 -8.31 -12.11
C ALA A 540 -12.38 -7.97 -11.60
N PHE A 541 -11.39 -8.71 -12.07
CA PHE A 541 -9.97 -8.58 -11.72
C PHE A 541 -9.17 -8.17 -12.96
N GLY A 542 -7.96 -7.63 -12.74
CA GLY A 542 -7.07 -7.17 -13.82
C GLY A 542 -6.53 -5.76 -13.60
N HIS A 543 -6.17 -5.08 -14.69
CA HIS A 543 -5.25 -3.94 -14.69
C HIS A 543 -5.91 -2.63 -15.17
N GLY A 544 -5.39 -1.49 -14.70
CA GLY A 544 -5.85 -0.16 -15.15
C GLY A 544 -7.22 0.30 -14.59
N PHE A 545 -7.82 -0.46 -13.67
CA PHE A 545 -9.03 -0.02 -12.95
C PHE A 545 -8.74 1.26 -12.13
N ARG A 546 -9.66 2.22 -12.21
CA ARG A 546 -9.57 3.54 -11.55
C ARG A 546 -10.96 4.11 -11.31
N GLU A 547 -11.11 4.88 -10.23
CA GLU A 547 -12.31 5.67 -9.99
C GLU A 547 -12.37 6.82 -11.01
N SER A 548 -13.26 6.74 -12.01
CA SER A 548 -13.40 7.76 -13.04
C SER A 548 -14.78 7.73 -13.70
N SER A 549 -15.44 8.88 -13.75
CA SER A 549 -16.73 9.08 -14.45
C SER A 549 -16.67 8.83 -15.96
N ASN A 550 -15.47 8.78 -16.55
CA ASN A 550 -15.27 8.46 -17.95
C ASN A 550 -15.22 6.95 -18.22
N LEU A 551 -14.92 6.12 -17.22
CA LEU A 551 -14.99 4.66 -17.36
C LEU A 551 -16.44 4.19 -17.25
N LYS A 552 -16.78 3.18 -18.07
CA LYS A 552 -18.09 2.54 -18.09
C LYS A 552 -17.90 1.04 -18.13
N CYS A 553 -18.55 0.32 -17.23
CA CYS A 553 -18.62 -1.13 -17.26
C CYS A 553 -19.87 -1.56 -18.04
N GLU A 554 -19.70 -2.33 -19.11
CA GLU A 554 -20.79 -2.97 -19.84
C GLU A 554 -20.86 -4.44 -19.44
N ILE A 555 -22.00 -4.89 -18.92
CA ILE A 555 -22.18 -6.24 -18.36
C ILE A 555 -23.29 -6.96 -19.12
N ILE A 556 -22.93 -8.05 -19.81
CA ILE A 556 -23.87 -8.90 -20.53
C ILE A 556 -24.19 -10.13 -19.66
N ARG A 557 -25.37 -10.15 -19.03
CA ARG A 557 -25.82 -11.31 -18.23
C ARG A 557 -26.33 -12.43 -19.15
N LEU A 558 -25.68 -13.59 -19.08
CA LEU A 558 -26.11 -14.82 -19.76
C LEU A 558 -26.62 -15.83 -18.74
N GLN A 559 -27.67 -16.59 -19.10
CA GLN A 559 -28.20 -17.69 -18.29
C GLN A 559 -27.91 -19.03 -18.99
N VAL A 560 -26.97 -19.80 -18.46
CA VAL A 560 -26.60 -21.11 -19.00
C VAL A 560 -27.38 -22.21 -18.27
N GLY A 561 -28.28 -22.88 -18.99
CA GLY A 561 -29.01 -24.03 -18.46
C GLY A 561 -28.25 -25.34 -18.70
N PHE A 562 -27.76 -25.97 -17.63
CA PHE A 562 -27.24 -27.33 -17.71
C PHE A 562 -28.40 -28.34 -17.82
N LEU A 563 -28.55 -28.96 -18.98
CA LEU A 563 -29.39 -30.14 -19.15
C LEU A 563 -28.70 -31.34 -18.48
N VAL A 564 -29.41 -31.99 -17.55
CA VAL A 564 -28.97 -33.17 -16.78
C VAL A 564 -29.50 -34.45 -17.42
#